data_AF-A0A9X5PFX3-F1
#
_entry.id   AF-A0A9X5PFX3-F1
#
_cell.length_a   1.000
_cell.length_b   1.000
_cell.length_c   1.000
_cell.angle_alpha   90.00
_cell.angle_beta   90.00
_cell.angle_gamma   90.00
#
_symmetry.space_group_name_H-M   'P 1'
#
loop_
_entity.id
_entity.type
_entity.pdbx_description
1 polymer ?
#
loop_
_entity_poly.entity_id
_entity_poly.type
_entity_poly.pdbx_seq_one_letter_code
_entity_poly.pdbx_strand_id
1 'polypeptide(L)' 'MFIFYTVNPEPVSFPKAYILKVFRDKDNESQCIKTLCFLIRNPTLKQKTENEAYEYGRLFVKELMDKECNRESLGR' A
#
# COMPACT_ATOMS: atom_id res chain seq x y z
N MET A 1 -15.61 -3.44 6.89
CA MET A 1 -14.42 -2.58 6.73
C MET A 1 -13.50 -3.24 5.71
N PHE A 2 -12.99 -2.48 4.74
CA PHE A 2 -12.08 -2.99 3.71
C PHE A 2 -10.77 -2.20 3.75
N ILE A 3 -9.64 -2.87 3.51
CA ILE A 3 -8.32 -2.22 3.48
C ILE A 3 -7.68 -2.61 2.16
N PHE A 4 -7.22 -1.62 1.40
CA PHE A 4 -6.56 -1.83 0.12
C PHE A 4 -5.40 -0.85 -0.07
N TYR A 5 -4.62 -1.07 -1.11
CA TYR A 5 -3.52 -0.19 -1.45
C TYR A 5 -3.47 0.09 -2.94
N THR A 6 -2.84 1.20 -3.31
CA THR A 6 -2.49 1.54 -4.68
C THR A 6 -0.99 1.79 -4.77
N VAL A 7 -0.40 1.49 -5.93
CA VAL A 7 0.99 1.81 -6.26
C VAL A 7 0.95 2.59 -7.56
N ASN A 8 1.35 3.86 -7.51
CA ASN A 8 1.33 4.72 -8.69
C ASN A 8 2.74 5.27 -8.97
N PRO A 9 3.19 5.29 -10.25
CA PRO A 9 4.44 5.96 -10.62
C PRO A 9 4.34 7.48 -10.41
N GLU A 10 5.43 8.10 -9.96
CA GLU A 10 5.55 9.54 -9.80
C GLU A 10 6.90 10.06 -10.36
N PRO A 11 6.90 10.88 -11.42
CA PRO A 11 5.76 11.19 -12.29
C PRO A 11 5.32 9.98 -13.14
N VAL A 12 4.13 10.06 -13.76
CA VAL A 12 3.57 8.96 -14.60
C VAL A 12 4.52 8.57 -15.73
N SER A 13 5.13 9.56 -16.39
CA SER A 13 6.13 9.36 -17.45
C SER A 13 7.54 9.52 -16.90
N PHE A 14 8.41 8.52 -17.13
CA PHE A 14 9.77 8.48 -16.57
C PHE A 14 9.80 8.58 -15.03
N PRO A 15 9.16 7.63 -14.32
CA PRO A 15 9.02 7.69 -12.88
C PRO A 15 10.35 7.82 -12.17
N LYS A 16 10.36 8.59 -11.09
CA LYS A 16 11.46 8.70 -10.13
C LYS A 16 11.17 7.93 -8.85
N ALA A 17 9.90 7.63 -8.61
CA ALA A 17 9.46 6.79 -7.51
C ALA A 17 8.17 6.06 -7.86
N TYR A 18 7.85 5.07 -7.04
CA TYR A 18 6.51 4.52 -6.92
C TYR A 18 5.92 4.92 -5.57
N ILE A 19 4.76 5.55 -5.59
CA ILE A 19 4.05 6.00 -4.39
C ILE A 19 3.03 4.92 -4.03
N LEU A 20 3.23 4.30 -2.88
CA LEU A 20 2.28 3.42 -2.25
C LEU A 20 1.33 4.25 -1.39
N LYS A 21 0.01 4.10 -1.57
CA LYS A 21 -1.00 4.62 -0.64
C LYS A 21 -1.86 3.46 -0.14
N VAL A 22 -2.10 3.43 1.16
CA VAL A 22 -2.97 2.43 1.81
C VAL A 22 -4.21 3.13 2.33
N PHE A 23 -5.36 2.56 2.02
CA PHE A 23 -6.67 3.10 2.33
C PHE A 23 -7.43 2.15 3.24
N ARG A 24 -8.22 2.72 4.14
CA ARG A 24 -9.22 2.02 4.95
C ARG A 24 -10.59 2.59 4.59
N ASP A 25 -11.46 1.70 4.15
CA ASP A 25 -12.86 2.01 3.85
C ASP A 25 -13.76 1.55 4.99
N LYS A 26 -14.51 2.51 5.54
CA LYS A 26 -15.50 2.28 6.58
C LYS A 26 -16.65 3.28 6.41
N ASP A 27 -17.89 2.81 6.52
CA ASP A 27 -19.09 3.66 6.55
C ASP A 27 -19.20 4.65 5.37
N ASN A 28 -18.89 4.19 4.15
CA ASN A 28 -18.83 4.97 2.90
C ASN A 28 -17.74 6.07 2.84
N GLU A 29 -16.81 6.09 3.80
CA GLU A 29 -15.63 6.94 3.75
C GLU A 29 -14.38 6.13 3.46
N SER A 30 -13.55 6.64 2.54
CA SER A 30 -12.23 6.08 2.23
C SER A 30 -11.15 6.98 2.80
N GLN A 31 -10.43 6.50 3.81
CA GLN A 31 -9.35 7.23 4.45
C GLN A 31 -7.98 6.67 4.03
N CYS A 32 -7.12 7.53 3.49
CA CYS A 32 -5.71 7.17 3.29
C CYS A 32 -4.98 7.14 4.64
N ILE A 33 -4.67 5.94 5.12
CA ILE A 33 -4.03 5.72 6.43
C ILE A 33 -2.50 5.66 6.35
N LYS A 34 -1.93 5.47 5.15
CA LYS A 34 -0.47 5.43 4.97
C LYS A 34 -0.09 5.86 3.56
N THR A 35 0.98 6.65 3.45
CA THR A 35 1.64 6.95 2.18
C THR A 35 3.13 6.65 2.32
N LEU A 36 3.70 5.95 1.36
CA LEU A 36 5.13 5.64 1.29
C LEU A 36 5.67 5.88 -0.11
N CYS A 37 6.95 6.25 -0.18
CA CYS A 37 7.65 6.54 -1.42
C CYS A 37 8.78 5.53 -1.62
N PHE A 38 8.77 4.83 -2.74
CA PHE A 38 9.80 3.88 -3.16
C PHE A 38 10.62 4.51 -4.29
N LEU A 39 11.77 5.09 -3.95
CA LEU A 39 12.65 5.80 -4.89
C LEU A 39 13.32 4.82 -5.87
N ILE A 40 13.26 5.13 -7.16
CA ILE A 40 13.99 4.42 -8.20
C ILE A 40 15.45 4.87 -8.15
N ARG A 41 16.30 4.05 -7.52
CA ARG A 41 17.74 4.34 -7.38
C ARG A 41 18.53 4.03 -8.65
N ASN A 42 18.07 3.06 -9.43
CA ASN A 42 18.66 2.69 -10.70
C ASN A 42 17.55 2.69 -11.78
N PRO A 43 17.59 3.60 -12.75
CA PRO A 43 16.59 3.68 -13.82
C PRO A 43 16.40 2.39 -14.62
N THR A 44 17.45 1.57 -14.74
CA THR A 44 17.38 0.27 -15.45
C THR A 44 16.63 -0.80 -14.65
N LEU A 45 16.47 -0.61 -13.34
CA LEU A 45 15.84 -1.56 -12.42
C LEU A 45 14.50 -1.02 -11.86
N LYS A 46 13.80 -0.16 -12.61
CA LYS A 46 12.51 0.41 -12.17
C LYS A 46 11.50 -0.67 -11.72
N GLN A 47 11.46 -1.81 -12.42
CA GLN A 47 10.57 -2.92 -12.12
C GLN A 47 10.83 -3.52 -10.74
N LYS A 48 12.10 -3.50 -10.29
CA LYS A 48 12.46 -3.99 -8.96
C LYS A 48 11.83 -3.11 -7.89
N THR A 49 11.97 -1.78 -8.02
CA THR A 49 11.36 -0.81 -7.09
C THR A 49 9.84 -0.88 -7.12
N GLU A 50 9.23 -1.09 -8.29
CA GLU A 50 7.79 -1.31 -8.43
C GLU A 50 7.34 -2.56 -7.65
N ASN A 51 8.01 -3.69 -7.88
CA ASN A 51 7.70 -4.95 -7.22
C ASN A 51 7.87 -4.84 -5.69
N GLU A 52 8.91 -4.14 -5.22
CA GLU A 52 9.10 -3.85 -3.79
C GLU A 52 7.92 -3.06 -3.21
N ALA A 53 7.40 -2.06 -3.92
CA ALA A 53 6.25 -1.29 -3.49
C ALA A 53 4.96 -2.16 -3.42
N TYR A 54 4.71 -3.00 -4.43
CA TYR A 54 3.57 -3.92 -4.44
C TYR A 54 3.66 -4.97 -3.33
N GLU A 55 4.83 -5.55 -3.13
CA GLU A 55 5.05 -6.58 -2.13
C GLU A 55 4.87 -6.02 -0.72
N TYR A 56 5.39 -4.81 -0.47
CA TYR A 56 5.15 -4.09 0.76
C TYR A 56 3.66 -3.83 0.98
N GLY A 57 2.95 -3.32 -0.04
CA GLY A 57 1.51 -3.06 0.02
C GLY A 57 0.72 -4.31 0.40
N ARG A 58 1.02 -5.44 -0.26
CA ARG A 58 0.38 -6.73 -0.02
C ARG A 58 0.59 -7.22 1.42
N LEU A 59 1.83 -7.22 1.89
CA LEU A 59 2.16 -7.69 3.23
C LEU A 59 1.57 -6.77 4.32
N PHE A 60 1.64 -5.46 4.13
CA PHE A 60 1.13 -4.49 5.09
C PHE A 60 -0.40 -4.55 5.19
N VAL A 61 -1.12 -4.63 4.06
CA VAL A 61 -2.58 -4.80 4.08
C VAL A 61 -2.97 -6.13 4.72
N LYS A 62 -2.27 -7.22 4.40
CA LYS A 62 -2.50 -8.52 5.05
C LYS A 62 -2.35 -8.42 6.57
N GLU A 63 -1.27 -7.81 7.06
CA GLU A 63 -1.04 -7.64 8.49
C GLU A 63 -2.15 -6.81 9.16
N LEU A 64 -2.61 -5.74 8.51
CA LEU A 64 -3.73 -4.93 9.02
C LEU A 64 -5.02 -5.75 9.08
N MET A 65 -5.36 -6.47 8.01
CA MET A 65 -6.56 -7.30 7.97
C MET A 65 -6.51 -8.42 9.02
N ASP A 66 -5.37 -9.08 9.18
CA ASP A 66 -5.17 -10.14 10.18
C ASP A 66 -5.35 -9.58 11.61
N LYS A 67 -4.88 -8.35 11.88
CA LYS A 67 -5.08 -7.68 13.18
C LYS A 67 -6.54 -7.33 13.45
N GLU A 68 -7.26 -6.84 12.46
CA GLU A 68 -8.69 -6.50 12.62
C GLU A 68 -9.54 -7.76 12.77
N CYS A 69 -9.28 -8.81 12.00
CA CYS A 69 -9.96 -10.11 12.15
C CYS A 69 -9.74 -10.72 13.54
N ASN A 70 -8.51 -10.66 14.07
CA ASN A 70 -8.22 -11.13 15.43
C ASN A 70 -8.93 -10.29 16.50
N ARG A 71 -9.13 -8.99 16.28
CA ARG A 71 -9.90 -8.13 17.20
C ARG A 71 -11.39 -8.48 17.18
N GLU A 72 -11.97 -8.72 16.01
CA GLU A 72 -13.34 -9.22 15.87
C GLU A 72 -13.52 -10.60 16.50
N SER A 73 -12.47 -11.44 16.50
CA SER A 73 -12.48 -12.78 17.10
C SER A 73 -12.41 -12.79 18.64
N LEU A 74 -11.88 -11.71 19.24
CA LEU A 74 -11.59 -11.62 20.68
C LEU A 74 -12.59 -10.77 21.48
N GLY A 75 -13.58 -10.13 20.83
CA GLY A 75 -14.75 -9.49 21.48
C GLY A 75 -16.01 -10.28 21.16
N ARG A 76 -16.89 -10.70 22.09
CA ARG A 76 -17.53 -9.93 23.19
C ARG A 76 -18.10 -8.60 22.73
#